data_AF-A0AAE0WHW0-F1
#
_entry.id   AF-A0AAE0WHW0-F1
#
_cell.length_a   1.000
_cell.length_b   1.000
_cell.length_c   1.000
_cell.angle_alpha   90.00
_cell.angle_beta   90.00
_cell.angle_gamma   90.00
#
_symmetry.space_group_name_H-M   'P 1'
#
loop_
_entity.id
_entity.type
_entity.pdbx_description
1 polymer ?
#
loop_
_entity_poly.entity_id
_entity_poly.type
_entity_poly.pdbx_seq_one_letter_code
_entity_poly.pdbx_strand_id
1 'polypeptide(L)'
;MLLSLLFADNAIAVPDLKPKDLYVLRIPPGKRELVIPIKESKAELPLFRKVERTTHGLRISREAVTENWLRERLHLLGQIAGFEVPVKPYCFRRAHGHISASQRNLIMQHSSSAVFEHNYLSHYITQDTQAAYRGLEPQTAVIRAASGMSRSIDPHRPRVLNSRQLAELDRHPEVVLARRVRDRTAQSIRTRHTTITRCKCLEARKEYQQAQCAYLQSKRDARKSMMKHIRAKYREKQPVVDILQQLGRSDTHSKPTNENEMKNPLSDERRGALEALLAFAPNESTQQHVRRSGAIDAVRSLCNHQQPQTRRACHRKAACKDVIEPGSHGTEKTRDEKIGYDLFPTRCQPTQCIFCIGDETLPIELRMNEFRNRDGLKRHFLRKHLRHLSTRKAIKCPHPRCSDEWLEHANHVRNHAATVHGTIT
;
A
#
# COMPACT_ATOMS: atom_id res chain seq x y z
N MET A 1 -6.64 9.95 13.77
CA MET A 1 -6.07 8.62 13.41
C MET A 1 -6.82 7.50 14.13
N LEU A 2 -6.56 7.18 15.42
CA LEU A 2 -7.24 6.05 16.09
C LEU A 2 -8.76 6.24 16.19
N LEU A 3 -9.21 7.42 16.64
CA LEU A 3 -10.64 7.77 16.66
C LEU A 3 -11.28 7.66 15.26
N SER A 4 -10.55 8.05 14.21
CA SER A 4 -11.01 7.93 12.81
C SER A 4 -11.34 6.48 12.43
N LEU A 5 -10.53 5.52 12.88
CA LEU A 5 -10.80 4.09 12.64
C LEU A 5 -12.04 3.63 13.40
N LEU A 6 -12.24 4.07 14.65
CA LEU A 6 -13.45 3.76 15.42
C LEU A 6 -14.72 4.29 14.75
N PHE A 7 -14.70 5.53 14.24
CA PHE A 7 -15.82 6.10 13.49
C PHE A 7 -16.03 5.41 12.13
N ALA A 8 -14.97 5.00 11.44
CA ALA A 8 -15.07 4.26 10.18
C ALA A 8 -15.71 2.88 10.38
N ASP A 9 -15.39 2.18 11.47
CA ASP A 9 -15.97 0.87 11.80
C ASP A 9 -17.35 0.94 12.45
N ASN A 10 -17.89 2.15 12.67
CA ASN A 10 -19.09 2.42 13.43
C ASN A 10 -19.05 1.75 14.82
N ALA A 11 -17.90 1.84 15.50
CA ALA A 11 -17.61 1.11 16.73
C ALA A 11 -18.21 1.73 18.00
N ILE A 12 -18.56 3.01 17.96
CA ILE A 12 -19.13 3.73 19.12
C ILE A 12 -20.61 3.33 19.27
N ALA A 13 -21.05 3.03 20.49
CA ALA A 13 -22.40 2.57 20.77
C ALA A 13 -23.45 3.70 20.75
N VAL A 14 -23.02 4.95 20.97
CA VAL A 14 -23.90 6.13 20.89
C VAL A 14 -24.36 6.32 19.43
N PRO A 15 -25.68 6.31 19.17
CA PRO A 15 -26.22 6.49 17.82
C PRO A 15 -25.91 7.90 17.31
N ASP A 16 -25.62 8.01 16.01
CA ASP A 16 -25.39 9.27 15.28
C ASP A 16 -24.33 10.23 15.85
N LEU A 17 -23.47 9.75 16.76
CA LEU A 17 -22.36 10.54 17.28
C LEU A 17 -21.39 10.91 16.15
N LYS A 18 -21.09 12.19 16.01
CA LYS A 18 -20.13 12.74 15.05
C LYS A 18 -18.83 13.14 15.75
N PRO A 19 -17.70 13.20 15.03
CA PRO A 19 -16.43 13.60 15.62
C PRO A 19 -16.43 14.98 16.29
N LYS A 20 -17.21 15.93 15.74
CA LYS A 20 -17.37 17.27 16.33
C LYS A 20 -18.06 17.23 17.70
N ASP A 21 -18.93 16.25 17.93
CA ASP A 21 -19.74 16.16 19.15
C ASP A 21 -18.85 15.85 20.37
N LEU A 22 -17.72 15.16 20.15
CA LEU A 22 -16.72 14.88 21.18
C LEU A 22 -16.19 16.12 21.89
N TYR A 23 -16.26 17.29 21.24
CA TYR A 23 -15.76 18.56 21.78
C TYR A 23 -16.83 19.40 22.48
N VAL A 24 -18.10 19.00 22.41
CA VAL A 24 -19.21 19.67 23.14
C VAL A 24 -19.71 18.86 24.33
N LEU A 25 -19.37 17.56 24.40
CA LEU A 25 -19.71 16.70 25.53
C LEU A 25 -19.15 17.25 26.85
N ARG A 26 -19.97 17.20 27.90
CA ARG A 26 -19.63 17.58 29.27
C ARG A 26 -19.80 16.39 30.20
N ILE A 27 -18.95 16.30 31.22
CA ILE A 27 -19.11 15.30 32.28
C ILE A 27 -20.39 15.66 33.06
N PRO A 28 -21.35 14.73 33.21
CA PRO A 28 -22.58 15.00 33.95
C PRO A 28 -22.30 15.42 35.41
N PRO A 29 -23.14 16.29 36.01
CA PRO A 29 -23.02 16.62 37.42
C PRO A 29 -23.00 15.36 38.31
N GLY A 30 -22.13 15.36 39.33
CA GLY A 30 -21.94 14.22 40.23
C GLY A 30 -21.07 13.09 39.68
N LYS A 31 -20.66 13.13 38.40
CA LYS A 31 -19.69 12.18 37.83
C LYS A 31 -18.30 12.80 37.70
N ARG A 32 -17.27 11.96 37.72
CA ARG A 32 -15.86 12.35 37.49
C ARG A 32 -15.38 12.02 36.08
N GLU A 33 -16.14 11.24 35.34
CA GLU A 33 -15.82 10.83 33.97
C GLU A 33 -17.10 10.59 33.15
N LEU A 34 -16.94 10.70 31.83
CA LEU A 34 -17.93 10.28 30.85
C LEU A 34 -17.25 9.32 29.87
N VAL A 35 -17.49 8.01 30.06
CA VAL A 35 -16.96 6.96 29.19
C VAL A 35 -17.72 6.94 27.88
N ILE A 36 -17.00 6.91 26.75
CA ILE A 36 -17.60 6.69 25.42
C ILE A 36 -17.75 5.18 25.21
N PRO A 37 -18.98 4.63 25.20
CA PRO A 37 -19.16 3.19 25.10
C PRO A 37 -18.82 2.67 23.69
N ILE A 38 -18.12 1.54 23.64
CA ILE A 38 -17.85 0.79 22.40
C ILE A 38 -18.90 -0.32 22.29
N LYS A 39 -19.41 -0.57 21.07
CA LYS A 39 -20.36 -1.66 20.80
C LYS A 39 -19.72 -3.00 21.13
N GLU A 40 -20.47 -3.87 21.81
CA GLU A 40 -20.01 -5.22 22.16
C GLU A 40 -19.60 -6.04 20.93
N SER A 41 -20.35 -5.92 19.82
CA SER A 41 -20.03 -6.55 18.53
C SER A 41 -18.70 -6.08 17.90
N LYS A 42 -18.07 -5.04 18.46
CA LYS A 42 -16.84 -4.41 17.98
C LYS A 42 -15.73 -4.39 19.04
N ALA A 43 -16.00 -4.85 20.27
CA ALA A 43 -15.05 -4.82 21.38
C ALA A 43 -13.76 -5.59 21.06
N GLU A 44 -13.91 -6.79 20.48
CA GLU A 44 -12.80 -7.66 20.08
C GLU A 44 -12.29 -7.39 18.65
N LEU A 45 -12.78 -6.35 17.97
CA LEU A 45 -12.35 -6.04 16.59
C LEU A 45 -11.00 -5.32 16.63
N PRO A 46 -9.91 -5.89 16.06
CA PRO A 46 -8.62 -5.22 16.07
C PRO A 46 -8.66 -3.91 15.25
N LEU A 47 -7.99 -2.86 15.73
CA LEU A 47 -7.91 -1.59 15.01
C LEU A 47 -7.12 -1.73 13.69
N PHE A 48 -5.95 -2.36 13.75
CA PHE A 48 -5.10 -2.61 12.60
C PHE A 48 -5.34 -4.02 12.06
N ARG A 49 -6.04 -4.10 10.92
CA ARG A 49 -6.48 -5.35 10.32
C ARG A 49 -5.76 -5.65 9.01
N LYS A 50 -5.65 -6.94 8.68
CA LYS A 50 -5.06 -7.37 7.42
C LYS A 50 -5.95 -6.95 6.24
N VAL A 51 -5.32 -6.82 5.08
CA VAL A 51 -6.04 -6.68 3.82
C VAL A 51 -6.16 -8.06 3.19
N GLU A 52 -7.38 -8.49 2.88
CA GLU A 52 -7.69 -9.73 2.19
C GLU A 52 -8.16 -9.48 0.75
N ARG A 53 -7.94 -10.46 -0.13
CA ARG A 53 -8.48 -10.44 -1.49
C ARG A 53 -9.76 -11.26 -1.54
N THR A 54 -10.83 -10.60 -1.94
CA THR A 54 -12.16 -11.15 -2.18
C THR A 54 -12.45 -11.19 -3.67
N THR A 55 -13.59 -11.75 -4.05
CA THR A 55 -14.11 -11.70 -5.43
C THR A 55 -14.27 -10.26 -5.91
N HIS A 56 -14.72 -9.33 -5.08
CA HIS A 56 -14.98 -7.93 -5.47
C HIS A 56 -13.74 -7.02 -5.28
N GLY A 57 -12.59 -7.59 -4.89
CA GLY A 57 -11.33 -6.85 -4.80
C GLY A 57 -10.69 -6.93 -3.42
N LEU A 58 -10.18 -5.81 -2.92
CA LEU A 58 -9.48 -5.79 -1.63
C LEU A 58 -10.46 -5.36 -0.54
N ARG A 59 -10.47 -6.11 0.57
CA ARG A 59 -11.27 -5.79 1.75
C ARG A 59 -10.38 -5.80 2.99
N ILE A 60 -10.77 -5.03 4.01
CA ILE A 60 -10.19 -5.16 5.34
C ILE A 60 -10.79 -6.40 6.01
N SER A 61 -9.95 -7.33 6.47
CA SER A 61 -10.39 -8.55 7.14
C SER A 61 -10.72 -8.27 8.62
N ARG A 62 -11.18 -9.28 9.36
CA ARG A 62 -11.36 -9.19 10.83
C ARG A 62 -10.09 -9.56 11.61
N GLU A 63 -9.04 -9.99 10.93
CA GLU A 63 -7.81 -10.45 11.56
C GLU A 63 -6.84 -9.30 11.82
N ALA A 64 -6.22 -9.31 13.00
CA ALA A 64 -5.15 -8.37 13.35
C ALA A 64 -3.95 -8.52 12.41
N VAL A 65 -3.29 -7.40 12.09
CA VAL A 65 -1.96 -7.43 11.45
C VAL A 65 -0.92 -8.03 12.39
N THR A 66 0.15 -8.59 11.82
CA THR A 66 1.25 -9.18 12.58
C THR A 66 2.36 -8.16 12.84
N GLU A 67 3.23 -8.44 13.81
CA GLU A 67 4.43 -7.63 14.05
C GLU A 67 5.33 -7.56 12.80
N ASN A 68 5.47 -8.68 12.08
CA ASN A 68 6.25 -8.71 10.85
C ASN A 68 5.66 -7.77 9.78
N TRP A 69 4.33 -7.69 9.66
CA TRP A 69 3.68 -6.73 8.77
C TRP A 69 4.08 -5.29 9.14
N LEU A 70 4.04 -4.93 10.42
CA LEU A 70 4.43 -3.58 10.87
C LEU A 70 5.89 -3.29 10.54
N ARG A 71 6.79 -4.26 10.79
CA ARG A 71 8.22 -4.15 10.49
C ARG A 71 8.49 -3.93 9.00
N GLU A 72 7.82 -4.68 8.13
CA GLU A 72 7.93 -4.51 6.67
C GLU A 72 7.43 -3.14 6.20
N ARG A 73 6.31 -2.66 6.77
CA ARG A 73 5.76 -1.32 6.45
C ARG A 73 6.68 -0.20 6.90
N LEU A 74 7.19 -0.26 8.12
CA LEU A 74 8.13 0.74 8.65
C LEU A 74 9.45 0.74 7.87
N HIS A 75 9.94 -0.44 7.48
CA HIS A 75 11.15 -0.52 6.64
C HIS A 75 10.94 0.19 5.30
N LEU A 76 9.80 -0.03 4.64
CA LEU A 76 9.46 0.65 3.39
C LEU A 76 9.30 2.16 3.59
N LEU A 77 8.60 2.59 4.64
CA LEU A 77 8.43 4.02 4.95
C LEU A 77 9.78 4.70 5.21
N GLY A 78 10.68 4.05 5.95
CA GLY A 78 12.04 4.55 6.17
C GLY A 78 12.81 4.74 4.87
N GLN A 79 12.70 3.80 3.92
CA GLN A 79 13.32 3.93 2.60
C GLN A 79 12.68 5.05 1.77
N ILE A 80 11.37 5.23 1.85
CA ILE A 80 10.66 6.30 1.14
C ILE A 80 11.09 7.66 1.68
N ALA A 81 11.23 7.78 3.01
CA ALA A 81 11.65 8.99 3.69
C ALA A 81 13.17 9.25 3.60
N GLY A 82 13.95 8.39 2.96
CA GLY A 82 15.37 8.61 2.69
C GLY A 82 16.32 8.23 3.83
N PHE A 83 15.85 7.56 4.89
CA PHE A 83 16.73 7.12 5.98
C PHE A 83 17.79 6.15 5.50
N GLU A 84 19.01 6.31 6.01
CA GLU A 84 20.12 5.38 5.76
C GLU A 84 19.94 4.04 6.47
N VAL A 85 19.45 4.08 7.71
CA VAL A 85 19.27 2.92 8.58
C VAL A 85 17.79 2.50 8.55
N PRO A 86 17.49 1.18 8.54
CA PRO A 86 16.12 0.70 8.62
C PRO A 86 15.33 1.27 9.81
N VAL A 87 14.20 1.90 9.52
CA VAL A 87 13.23 2.31 10.54
C VAL A 87 12.49 1.05 11.04
N LYS A 88 12.50 0.85 12.35
CA LYS A 88 11.88 -0.30 13.05
C LYS A 88 10.93 0.23 14.13
N PRO A 89 9.97 -0.59 14.63
CA PRO A 89 9.11 -0.18 15.76
C PRO A 89 9.91 0.35 16.95
N TYR A 90 11.06 -0.27 17.17
CA TYR A 90 12.02 0.06 18.21
C TYR A 90 12.55 1.50 18.16
N CYS A 91 12.69 2.09 16.97
CA CYS A 91 13.15 3.47 16.79
C CYS A 91 12.22 4.47 17.49
N PHE A 92 10.91 4.21 17.49
CA PHE A 92 9.92 5.10 18.09
C PHE A 92 9.91 5.02 19.63
N ARG A 93 10.24 3.84 20.17
CA ARG A 93 10.36 3.63 21.62
C ARG A 93 11.51 4.42 22.26
N ARG A 94 12.53 4.80 21.49
CA ARG A 94 13.64 5.67 21.97
C ARG A 94 13.20 7.08 22.31
N ALA A 95 12.07 7.55 21.77
CA ALA A 95 11.58 8.92 22.00
C ALA A 95 11.25 9.22 23.48
N HIS A 96 11.08 8.19 24.32
CA HIS A 96 10.77 8.33 25.75
C HIS A 96 12.00 8.56 26.64
N GLY A 97 13.19 8.77 26.07
CA GLY A 97 14.43 8.96 26.84
C GLY A 97 14.42 10.17 27.77
N HIS A 98 13.65 11.21 27.44
CA HIS A 98 13.56 12.46 28.23
C HIS A 98 12.57 12.39 29.41
N ILE A 99 11.85 11.28 29.56
CA ILE A 99 10.87 11.07 30.64
C ILE A 99 11.60 10.51 31.87
N SER A 100 11.10 10.79 33.08
CA SER A 100 11.64 10.21 34.31
C SER A 100 11.68 8.67 34.26
N ALA A 101 12.63 8.06 34.96
CA ALA A 101 12.83 6.61 34.91
C ALA A 101 11.57 5.82 35.28
N SER A 102 10.83 6.24 36.32
CA SER A 102 9.60 5.61 36.78
C SER A 102 8.46 5.69 35.75
N GLN A 103 8.17 6.90 35.24
CA GLN A 103 7.15 7.10 34.20
C GLN A 103 7.53 6.37 32.90
N ARG A 104 8.81 6.38 32.54
CA ARG A 104 9.32 5.67 31.36
C ARG A 104 9.10 4.16 31.50
N ASN A 105 9.44 3.59 32.66
CA ASN A 105 9.22 2.17 32.94
C ASN A 105 7.73 1.81 32.90
N LEU A 106 6.85 2.67 33.43
CA LEU A 106 5.40 2.48 33.35
C LEU A 106 4.88 2.50 31.90
N ILE A 107 5.22 3.54 31.14
CA ILE A 107 4.81 3.71 29.73
C ILE A 107 5.29 2.56 28.86
N MET A 108 6.53 2.12 29.10
CA MET A 108 7.19 1.08 28.32
C MET A 108 6.90 -0.34 28.82
N GLN A 109 6.24 -0.45 29.98
CA GLN A 109 6.00 -1.68 30.72
C GLN A 109 7.31 -2.44 31.00
N HIS A 110 8.35 -1.73 31.43
CA HIS A 110 9.60 -2.33 31.85
C HIS A 110 9.62 -2.50 33.37
N SER A 111 10.13 -3.64 33.84
CA SER A 111 10.38 -3.88 35.27
C SER A 111 11.53 -3.05 35.84
N SER A 112 12.48 -2.64 35.00
CA SER A 112 13.67 -1.87 35.41
C SER A 112 14.17 -0.96 34.28
N SER A 113 14.82 0.12 34.67
CA SER A 113 15.47 1.06 33.74
C SER A 113 16.65 0.45 32.99
N ALA A 114 17.25 -0.63 33.49
CA ALA A 114 18.30 -1.38 32.81
C ALA A 114 17.86 -1.86 31.41
N VAL A 115 16.59 -2.26 31.25
CA VAL A 115 16.02 -2.64 29.95
C VAL A 115 16.03 -1.45 28.99
N PHE A 116 15.74 -0.26 29.51
CA PHE A 116 15.80 0.96 28.71
C PHE A 116 17.24 1.31 28.32
N GLU A 117 18.15 1.29 29.28
CA GLU A 117 19.56 1.65 29.11
C GLU A 117 20.27 0.75 28.12
N HIS A 118 20.16 -0.57 28.27
CA HIS A 118 20.84 -1.53 27.39
C HIS A 118 20.36 -1.44 25.95
N ASN A 119 19.04 -1.27 25.76
CA ASN A 119 18.46 -1.50 24.44
C ASN A 119 18.12 -0.17 23.72
N TYR A 120 17.66 0.87 24.42
CA TYR A 120 17.08 2.09 23.84
C TYR A 120 17.98 3.31 23.94
N LEU A 121 18.86 3.36 24.94
CA LEU A 121 19.77 4.49 25.10
C LEU A 121 20.66 4.63 23.87
N SER A 122 20.86 5.87 23.43
CA SER A 122 21.75 6.16 22.32
C SER A 122 23.21 5.93 22.76
N HIS A 123 24.02 5.30 21.92
CA HIS A 123 25.47 5.26 22.10
C HIS A 123 26.12 6.63 21.87
N TYR A 124 25.41 7.57 21.25
CA TYR A 124 25.82 8.97 21.20
C TYR A 124 25.35 9.67 22.48
N ILE A 125 26.30 10.27 23.19
CA ILE A 125 26.02 11.18 24.29
C ILE A 125 25.31 12.40 23.70
N THR A 126 24.06 12.59 24.11
CA THR A 126 23.20 13.67 23.59
C THR A 126 23.34 14.97 24.40
N GLN A 127 24.17 14.95 25.43
CA GLN A 127 24.49 16.09 26.28
C GLN A 127 25.76 16.78 25.78
N ASP A 128 25.80 18.11 25.85
CA ASP A 128 26.97 18.91 25.45
C ASP A 128 28.06 18.84 26.52
N THR A 129 28.84 17.76 26.51
CA THR A 129 29.90 17.55 27.50
C THR A 129 30.99 18.61 27.39
N GLN A 130 31.23 19.16 26.20
CA GLN A 130 32.20 20.22 25.99
C GLN A 130 31.73 21.55 26.61
N ALA A 131 30.48 21.95 26.35
CA ALA A 131 29.92 23.14 26.97
C ALA A 131 29.84 22.99 28.50
N ALA A 132 29.41 21.82 28.99
CA ALA A 132 29.37 21.52 30.42
C ALA A 132 30.76 21.65 31.08
N TYR A 133 31.81 21.09 30.46
CA TYR A 133 33.18 21.21 30.97
C TYR A 133 33.69 22.65 30.98
N ARG A 134 33.31 23.45 29.98
CA ARG A 134 33.74 24.84 29.83
C ARG A 134 32.87 25.85 30.55
N GLY A 135 31.80 25.42 31.23
CA GLY A 135 30.81 26.32 31.82
C GLY A 135 30.07 27.18 30.79
N LEU A 136 29.90 26.67 29.56
CA LEU A 136 29.18 27.35 28.48
C LEU A 136 27.75 26.84 28.37
N GLU A 137 26.89 27.62 27.72
CA GLU A 137 25.52 27.21 27.41
C GLU A 137 25.50 26.03 26.42
N PRO A 138 24.82 24.92 26.73
CA PRO A 138 24.76 23.74 25.87
C PRO A 138 24.08 23.99 24.51
N GLN A 139 24.71 23.54 23.42
CA GLN A 139 24.13 23.59 22.07
C GLN A 139 23.16 22.41 21.82
N THR A 140 22.12 22.33 22.64
CA THR A 140 21.19 21.19 22.69
C THR A 140 20.53 20.90 21.33
N ALA A 141 20.14 21.94 20.59
CA ALA A 141 19.51 21.79 19.28
C ALA A 141 20.46 21.19 18.24
N VAL A 142 21.73 21.65 18.22
CA VAL A 142 22.77 21.18 17.30
C VAL A 142 23.10 19.72 17.60
N ILE A 143 23.33 19.38 18.87
CA ILE A 143 23.64 18.00 19.28
C ILE A 143 22.48 17.07 18.96
N ARG A 144 21.24 17.49 19.20
CA ARG A 144 20.06 16.69 18.86
C ARG A 144 19.97 16.44 17.35
N ALA A 145 20.20 17.48 16.53
CA ALA A 145 20.20 17.34 15.07
C ALA A 145 21.33 16.41 14.60
N ALA A 146 22.53 16.55 15.16
CA ALA A 146 23.71 15.77 14.81
C ALA A 146 23.68 14.33 15.33
N SER A 147 23.00 14.05 16.44
CA SER A 147 22.91 12.71 17.05
C SER A 147 21.70 11.89 16.58
N GLY A 148 20.67 12.54 16.04
CA GLY A 148 19.43 11.90 15.61
C GLY A 148 19.56 11.09 14.32
N MET A 149 18.71 10.07 14.16
CA MET A 149 18.60 9.30 12.91
C MET A 149 18.18 10.17 11.70
N SER A 150 17.50 11.29 11.96
CA SER A 150 17.04 12.24 10.95
C SER A 150 18.18 12.86 10.16
N ARG A 151 19.40 12.94 10.71
CA ARG A 151 20.59 13.45 10.00
C ARG A 151 20.92 12.66 8.72
N SER A 152 20.45 11.42 8.64
CA SER A 152 20.73 10.50 7.53
C SER A 152 19.68 10.55 6.41
N ILE A 153 18.65 11.40 6.57
CA ILE A 153 17.59 11.59 5.59
C ILE A 153 18.18 12.20 4.33
N ASP A 154 18.04 11.48 3.23
CA ASP A 154 18.48 11.90 1.92
C ASP A 154 17.42 11.52 0.87
N PRO A 155 16.74 12.50 0.25
CA PRO A 155 15.73 12.26 -0.79
C PRO A 155 16.29 11.58 -2.06
N HIS A 156 17.58 11.74 -2.36
CA HIS A 156 18.24 11.21 -3.55
C HIS A 156 18.77 9.79 -3.36
N ARG A 157 18.68 9.24 -2.14
CA ARG A 157 19.11 7.88 -1.83
C ARG A 157 18.45 6.85 -2.77
N PRO A 158 19.22 5.93 -3.39
CA PRO A 158 18.68 4.96 -4.33
C PRO A 158 17.59 4.05 -3.72
N ARG A 159 16.38 4.12 -4.30
CA ARG A 159 15.21 3.31 -3.91
C ARG A 159 14.91 2.17 -4.88
N VAL A 160 15.20 2.34 -6.16
CA VAL A 160 14.87 1.39 -7.22
C VAL A 160 16.07 1.22 -8.15
N LEU A 161 16.27 0.01 -8.67
CA LEU A 161 17.26 -0.25 -9.71
C LEU A 161 16.86 0.43 -11.03
N ASN A 162 17.82 1.09 -11.67
CA ASN A 162 17.62 1.63 -13.01
C ASN A 162 17.64 0.51 -14.08
N SER A 163 17.30 0.85 -15.33
CA SER A 163 17.19 -0.12 -16.43
C SER A 163 18.50 -0.89 -16.68
N ARG A 164 19.66 -0.23 -16.57
CA ARG A 164 20.97 -0.87 -16.73
C ARG A 164 21.22 -1.89 -15.63
N GLN A 165 20.98 -1.52 -14.37
CA GLN A 165 21.12 -2.42 -13.22
C GLN A 165 20.13 -3.58 -13.26
N LEU A 166 18.92 -3.37 -13.77
CA LEU A 166 17.96 -4.44 -14.00
C LEU A 166 18.47 -5.45 -15.05
N ALA A 167 19.07 -4.96 -16.13
CA ALA A 167 19.68 -5.82 -17.15
C ALA A 167 20.88 -6.62 -16.59
N GLU A 168 21.69 -5.98 -15.75
CA GLU A 168 22.79 -6.64 -15.04
C GLU A 168 22.28 -7.72 -14.07
N LEU A 169 21.25 -7.41 -13.29
CA LEU A 169 20.58 -8.37 -12.41
C LEU A 169 20.05 -9.60 -13.19
N ASP A 170 19.49 -9.38 -14.38
CA ASP A 170 18.99 -10.48 -15.21
C ASP A 170 20.12 -11.36 -15.77
N ARG A 171 21.36 -10.87 -15.82
CA ARG A 171 22.58 -11.60 -16.20
C ARG A 171 23.32 -12.21 -15.00
N HIS A 172 22.88 -11.98 -13.76
CA HIS A 172 23.52 -12.50 -12.56
C HIS A 172 23.63 -14.04 -12.62
N PRO A 173 24.80 -14.65 -12.33
CA PRO A 173 25.04 -16.09 -12.54
C PRO A 173 23.97 -16.99 -11.91
N GLU A 174 23.65 -16.78 -10.64
CA GLU A 174 22.62 -17.57 -9.93
C GLU A 174 21.23 -17.41 -10.54
N VAL A 175 20.87 -16.20 -10.98
CA VAL A 175 19.57 -15.92 -11.59
C VAL A 175 19.47 -16.58 -12.96
N VAL A 176 20.57 -16.58 -13.72
CA VAL A 176 20.66 -17.26 -15.02
C VAL A 176 20.58 -18.77 -14.83
N LEU A 177 21.31 -19.35 -13.87
CA LEU A 177 21.27 -20.78 -13.57
C LEU A 177 19.87 -21.23 -13.15
N ALA A 178 19.25 -20.55 -12.18
CA ALA A 178 17.90 -20.89 -11.75
C ALA A 178 16.85 -20.72 -12.87
N ARG A 179 17.03 -19.72 -13.74
CA ARG A 179 16.21 -19.54 -14.95
C ARG A 179 16.37 -20.70 -15.92
N ARG A 180 17.60 -21.14 -16.19
CA ARG A 180 17.89 -22.28 -17.08
C ARG A 180 17.24 -23.56 -16.57
N VAL A 181 17.34 -23.84 -15.27
CA VAL A 181 16.67 -25.00 -14.64
C VAL A 181 15.17 -24.93 -14.85
N ARG A 182 14.54 -23.80 -14.49
CA ARG A 182 13.10 -23.58 -14.69
C ARG A 182 12.68 -23.79 -16.14
N ASP A 183 13.44 -23.24 -17.09
CA ASP A 183 13.11 -23.29 -18.51
C ASP A 183 13.28 -24.69 -19.09
N ARG A 184 14.31 -25.44 -18.66
CA ARG A 184 14.50 -26.84 -19.02
C ARG A 184 13.36 -27.71 -18.50
N THR A 185 12.98 -27.57 -17.24
CA THR A 185 11.84 -28.30 -16.66
C THR A 185 10.54 -27.94 -17.39
N ALA A 186 10.33 -26.66 -17.68
CA ALA A 186 9.17 -26.21 -18.45
C ALA A 186 9.14 -26.84 -19.85
N GLN A 187 10.27 -26.91 -20.52
CA GLN A 187 10.38 -27.48 -21.86
C GLN A 187 10.11 -28.99 -21.85
N SER A 188 10.69 -29.73 -20.89
CA SER A 188 10.45 -31.17 -20.72
C SER A 188 8.96 -31.49 -20.49
N ILE A 189 8.24 -30.65 -19.76
CA ILE A 189 6.79 -30.80 -19.57
C ILE A 189 6.02 -30.48 -20.86
N ARG A 190 6.42 -29.43 -21.58
CA ARG A 190 5.76 -29.04 -22.84
C ARG A 190 5.94 -30.08 -23.94
N THR A 191 7.10 -30.73 -24.02
CA THR A 191 7.32 -31.81 -25.00
C THR A 191 6.44 -33.02 -24.73
N ARG A 192 6.19 -33.37 -23.46
CA ARG A 192 5.34 -34.51 -23.07
C ARG A 192 3.84 -34.22 -23.06
N HIS A 193 3.44 -32.99 -22.74
CA HIS A 193 2.04 -32.67 -22.43
C HIS A 193 1.50 -31.39 -23.09
N THR A 194 2.22 -30.82 -24.07
CA THR A 194 1.96 -29.54 -24.78
C THR A 194 2.00 -28.29 -23.91
N THR A 195 1.33 -28.29 -22.76
CA THR A 195 1.27 -27.15 -21.83
C THR A 195 1.48 -27.61 -20.39
N ILE A 196 2.08 -26.75 -19.56
CA ILE A 196 2.34 -27.04 -18.15
C ILE A 196 1.03 -27.29 -17.38
N THR A 197 -0.03 -26.58 -17.73
CA THR A 197 -1.34 -26.70 -17.07
C THR A 197 -2.06 -28.01 -17.38
N ARG A 198 -1.82 -28.60 -18.56
CA ARG A 198 -2.41 -29.89 -18.99
C ARG A 198 -1.62 -31.11 -18.53
N CYS A 199 -0.44 -30.91 -17.94
CA CYS A 199 0.34 -32.00 -17.36
C CYS A 199 -0.46 -32.68 -16.24
N LYS A 200 -0.78 -33.96 -16.43
CA LYS A 200 -1.47 -34.80 -15.44
C LYS A 200 -0.52 -35.31 -14.35
N CYS A 201 0.78 -35.40 -14.63
CA CYS A 201 1.79 -35.81 -13.66
C CYS A 201 2.00 -34.73 -12.59
N LEU A 202 1.68 -35.09 -11.34
CA LEU A 202 1.77 -34.17 -10.20
C LEU A 202 3.23 -33.88 -9.84
N GLU A 203 4.11 -34.86 -10.01
CA GLU A 203 5.54 -34.80 -9.73
C GLU A 203 6.22 -33.78 -10.64
N ALA A 204 6.04 -33.91 -11.96
CA ALA A 204 6.59 -32.97 -12.94
C ALA A 204 6.06 -31.54 -12.71
N ARG A 205 4.79 -31.38 -12.30
CA ARG A 205 4.23 -30.07 -11.96
C ARG A 205 4.83 -29.49 -10.68
N LYS A 206 5.07 -30.32 -9.65
CA LYS A 206 5.76 -29.91 -8.41
C LYS A 206 7.21 -29.50 -8.70
N GLU A 207 7.93 -30.26 -9.52
CA GLU A 207 9.30 -29.92 -9.94
C GLU A 207 9.35 -28.56 -10.64
N TYR A 208 8.44 -28.29 -11.57
CA TYR A 208 8.37 -26.97 -12.21
C TYR A 208 8.04 -25.86 -11.20
N GLN A 209 7.12 -26.10 -10.27
CA GLN A 209 6.78 -25.12 -9.22
C GLN A 209 7.98 -24.83 -8.31
N GLN A 210 8.74 -25.85 -7.91
CA GLN A 210 9.96 -25.71 -7.14
C GLN A 210 11.01 -24.91 -7.91
N ALA A 211 11.27 -25.26 -9.18
CA ALA A 211 12.20 -24.52 -10.03
C ALA A 211 11.76 -23.06 -10.26
N GLN A 212 10.45 -22.81 -10.37
CA GLN A 212 9.90 -21.48 -10.47
C GLN A 212 10.09 -20.68 -9.17
N CYS A 213 9.85 -21.30 -8.01
CA CYS A 213 10.07 -20.67 -6.71
C CYS A 213 11.54 -20.35 -6.49
N ALA A 214 12.44 -21.29 -6.79
CA ALA A 214 13.89 -21.09 -6.73
C ALA A 214 14.33 -19.92 -7.61
N TYR A 215 13.88 -19.86 -8.87
CA TYR A 215 14.16 -18.72 -9.76
C TYR A 215 13.70 -17.37 -9.18
N LEU A 216 12.47 -17.31 -8.65
CA LEU A 216 11.93 -16.08 -8.07
C LEU A 216 12.69 -15.65 -6.81
N GLN A 217 13.12 -16.63 -6.00
CA GLN A 217 13.92 -16.41 -4.81
C GLN A 217 15.33 -15.91 -5.18
N SER A 218 16.07 -16.61 -6.04
CA SER A 218 17.39 -16.15 -6.51
C SER A 218 17.34 -14.76 -7.11
N LYS A 219 16.30 -14.43 -7.89
CA LYS A 219 16.11 -13.07 -8.44
C LYS A 219 15.86 -12.03 -7.34
N ARG A 220 15.10 -12.38 -6.30
CA ARG A 220 14.83 -11.50 -5.16
C ARG A 220 16.10 -11.26 -4.34
N ASP A 221 16.87 -12.30 -4.09
CA ASP A 221 18.09 -12.26 -3.27
C ASP A 221 19.21 -11.49 -3.99
N ALA A 222 19.43 -11.78 -5.28
CA ALA A 222 20.35 -11.02 -6.11
C ALA A 222 19.97 -9.53 -6.17
N ARG A 223 18.66 -9.21 -6.28
CA ARG A 223 18.17 -7.82 -6.25
C ARG A 223 18.48 -7.15 -4.91
N LYS A 224 18.25 -7.85 -3.80
CA LYS A 224 18.51 -7.35 -2.44
C LYS A 224 20.01 -7.09 -2.24
N SER A 225 20.86 -8.01 -2.69
CA SER A 225 22.32 -7.87 -2.64
C SER A 225 22.81 -6.68 -3.45
N MET A 226 22.37 -6.57 -4.71
CA MET A 226 22.72 -5.44 -5.58
C MET A 226 22.26 -4.09 -5.01
N MET A 227 21.03 -4.00 -4.49
CA MET A 227 20.55 -2.78 -3.82
C MET A 227 21.37 -2.42 -2.57
N LYS A 228 21.81 -3.42 -1.79
CA LYS A 228 22.69 -3.21 -0.64
C LYS A 228 24.03 -2.62 -1.10
N HIS A 229 24.63 -3.16 -2.16
CA HIS A 229 25.88 -2.67 -2.72
C HIS A 229 25.78 -1.25 -3.26
N ILE A 230 24.73 -0.95 -4.03
CA ILE A 230 24.47 0.39 -4.57
C ILE A 230 24.33 1.40 -3.44
N ARG A 231 23.58 1.07 -2.39
CA ARG A 231 23.41 1.97 -1.23
C ARG A 231 24.71 2.16 -0.44
N ALA A 232 25.55 1.14 -0.34
CA ALA A 232 26.86 1.24 0.29
C ALA A 232 27.80 2.17 -0.50
N LYS A 233 27.91 1.96 -1.82
CA LYS A 233 28.68 2.84 -2.71
C LYS A 233 28.19 4.28 -2.67
N TYR A 234 26.86 4.46 -2.64
CA TYR A 234 26.26 5.78 -2.53
C TYR A 234 26.63 6.47 -1.22
N ARG A 235 26.55 5.76 -0.09
CA ARG A 235 26.95 6.28 1.23
C ARG A 235 28.40 6.75 1.26
N GLU A 236 29.29 6.02 0.61
CA GLU A 236 30.72 6.34 0.56
C GLU A 236 31.02 7.53 -0.36
N LYS A 237 30.42 7.56 -1.56
CA LYS A 237 30.79 8.53 -2.60
C LYS A 237 29.98 9.82 -2.57
N GLN A 238 28.71 9.77 -2.19
CA GLN A 238 27.81 10.92 -2.27
C GLN A 238 28.31 12.12 -1.42
N PRO A 239 28.78 11.93 -0.17
CA PRO A 239 29.27 13.07 0.62
C PRO A 239 30.43 13.80 -0.03
N VAL A 240 31.33 13.08 -0.73
CA VAL A 240 32.44 13.68 -1.46
C VAL A 240 31.93 14.53 -2.63
N VAL A 241 30.94 14.02 -3.37
CA VAL A 241 30.30 14.76 -4.47
C VAL A 241 29.63 16.03 -3.93
N ASP A 242 28.87 15.92 -2.85
CA ASP A 242 28.16 17.05 -2.25
C ASP A 242 29.13 18.13 -1.76
N ILE A 243 30.24 17.74 -1.10
CA ILE A 243 31.28 18.66 -0.62
C ILE A 243 31.98 19.35 -1.80
N LEU A 244 32.38 18.61 -2.84
CA LEU A 244 33.03 19.19 -4.01
C LEU A 244 32.10 20.17 -4.73
N GLN A 245 30.80 19.86 -4.83
CA GLN A 245 29.80 20.76 -5.40
C GLN A 245 29.66 22.04 -4.58
N GLN A 246 29.60 21.94 -3.25
CA GLN A 246 29.51 23.12 -2.36
C GLN A 246 30.76 24.00 -2.42
N LEU A 247 31.94 23.41 -2.60
CA LEU A 247 33.20 24.14 -2.73
C LEU A 247 33.42 24.71 -4.14
N GLY A 248 32.49 24.52 -5.08
CA GLY A 248 32.63 24.97 -6.48
C GLY A 248 33.67 24.19 -7.28
N ARG A 249 34.03 22.98 -6.83
CA ARG A 249 35.09 22.12 -7.38
C ARG A 249 34.54 20.91 -8.15
N SER A 250 33.27 20.97 -8.60
CA SER A 250 32.66 19.85 -9.32
C SER A 250 32.66 20.09 -10.83
N ASP A 251 33.11 19.09 -11.61
CA ASP A 251 33.07 19.10 -13.08
C ASP A 251 31.67 18.95 -13.67
N THR A 252 30.65 18.70 -12.83
CA THR A 252 29.28 18.44 -13.24
C THR A 252 28.33 19.46 -12.62
N HIS A 253 27.85 20.41 -13.41
CA HIS A 253 26.67 21.22 -13.08
C HIS A 253 25.40 20.37 -13.22
N SER A 254 25.25 19.33 -12.39
CA SER A 254 23.96 18.66 -12.24
C SER A 254 23.09 19.56 -11.36
N LYS A 255 22.25 20.38 -12.00
CA LYS A 255 21.06 20.93 -11.31
C LYS A 255 20.34 19.75 -10.66
N PRO A 256 19.88 19.86 -9.40
CA PRO A 256 19.06 18.82 -8.79
C PRO A 256 17.80 18.69 -9.64
N THR A 257 17.75 17.69 -10.52
CA THR A 257 16.55 17.42 -11.28
C THR A 257 15.50 16.98 -10.26
N ASN A 258 14.48 17.80 -10.06
CA ASN A 258 13.24 17.46 -9.38
C ASN A 258 12.47 16.39 -10.20
N GLU A 259 13.13 15.30 -10.59
CA GLU A 259 12.56 14.18 -11.38
C GLU A 259 11.60 13.32 -10.55
N ASN A 260 11.37 13.66 -9.29
CA ASN A 260 10.28 13.14 -8.47
C ASN A 260 8.97 13.93 -8.67
N GLU A 261 8.73 14.47 -9.87
CA GLU A 261 7.35 14.81 -10.26
C GLU A 261 6.46 13.60 -9.98
N MET A 262 5.43 13.83 -9.18
CA MET A 262 4.50 12.81 -8.73
C MET A 262 3.72 12.31 -9.95
N LYS A 263 4.26 11.30 -10.65
CA LYS A 263 3.71 10.76 -11.92
C LYS A 263 2.27 10.26 -11.80
N ASN A 264 1.70 10.20 -10.60
CA ASN A 264 0.29 9.95 -10.36
C ASN A 264 -0.24 10.94 -9.31
N PRO A 265 -1.28 11.74 -9.63
CA PRO A 265 -1.94 12.57 -8.63
C PRO A 265 -2.56 11.70 -7.52
N LEU A 266 -2.50 12.19 -6.27
CA LEU A 266 -3.24 11.58 -5.16
C LEU A 266 -4.75 11.71 -5.42
N SER A 267 -5.54 10.72 -4.97
CA SER A 267 -7.01 10.88 -4.95
C SER A 267 -7.40 12.00 -3.98
N ASP A 268 -8.58 12.57 -4.19
CA ASP A 268 -9.05 13.70 -3.39
C ASP A 268 -9.18 13.33 -1.91
N GLU A 269 -9.59 12.10 -1.58
CA GLU A 269 -9.67 11.62 -0.19
C GLU A 269 -8.29 11.49 0.45
N ARG A 270 -7.27 11.07 -0.32
CA ARG A 270 -5.90 11.02 0.17
C ARG A 270 -5.33 12.42 0.38
N ARG A 271 -5.60 13.34 -0.55
CA ARG A 271 -5.16 14.73 -0.46
C ARG A 271 -5.80 15.40 0.75
N GLY A 272 -7.13 15.31 0.88
CA GLY A 272 -7.87 15.88 2.01
C GLY A 272 -7.45 15.28 3.36
N ALA A 273 -7.22 13.97 3.45
CA ALA A 273 -6.69 13.37 4.68
C ALA A 273 -5.27 13.85 5.01
N LEU A 274 -4.40 14.00 4.00
CA LEU A 274 -3.04 14.49 4.18
C LEU A 274 -3.04 15.94 4.68
N GLU A 275 -3.80 16.81 4.02
CA GLU A 275 -3.97 18.22 4.38
C GLU A 275 -4.52 18.36 5.81
N ALA A 276 -5.58 17.61 6.14
CA ALA A 276 -6.19 17.68 7.47
C ALA A 276 -5.28 17.16 8.59
N LEU A 277 -4.48 16.11 8.33
CA LEU A 277 -3.55 15.55 9.31
C LEU A 277 -2.30 16.42 9.52
N LEU A 278 -1.84 17.09 8.46
CA LEU A 278 -0.63 17.93 8.50
C LEU A 278 -0.93 19.41 8.74
N ALA A 279 -2.20 19.81 8.83
CA ALA A 279 -2.61 21.17 9.16
C ALA A 279 -1.99 21.62 10.50
N PHE A 280 -1.40 22.82 10.51
CA PHE A 280 -0.86 23.43 11.72
C PHE A 280 -1.94 23.60 12.79
N ALA A 281 -1.54 23.50 14.06
CA ALA A 281 -2.46 23.72 15.17
C ALA A 281 -2.72 25.22 15.33
N PRO A 282 -3.99 25.66 15.31
CA PRO A 282 -4.33 27.04 15.63
C PRO A 282 -4.15 27.31 17.13
N ASN A 283 -3.99 28.59 17.49
CA ASN A 283 -3.85 29.02 18.89
C ASN A 283 -5.18 28.95 19.66
N GLU A 284 -6.31 29.05 18.95
CA GLU A 284 -7.65 29.06 19.56
C GLU A 284 -8.19 27.64 19.75
N SER A 285 -8.78 27.35 20.92
CA SER A 285 -9.31 26.03 21.27
C SER A 285 -10.46 25.58 20.35
N THR A 286 -11.37 26.48 19.98
CA THR A 286 -12.52 26.20 19.10
C THR A 286 -12.04 25.77 17.71
N GLN A 287 -11.09 26.50 17.12
CA GLN A 287 -10.46 26.16 15.85
C GLN A 287 -9.68 24.85 15.94
N GLN A 288 -9.06 24.57 17.09
CA GLN A 288 -8.36 23.30 17.31
C GLN A 288 -9.34 22.12 17.32
N HIS A 289 -10.53 22.28 17.91
CA HIS A 289 -11.60 21.28 17.89
C HIS A 289 -12.06 21.02 16.45
N VAL A 290 -12.36 22.07 15.68
CA VAL A 290 -12.76 21.98 14.27
C VAL A 290 -11.70 21.25 13.43
N ARG A 291 -10.42 21.60 13.61
CA ARG A 291 -9.30 20.94 12.92
C ARG A 291 -9.26 19.44 13.26
N ARG A 292 -9.36 19.09 14.55
CA ARG A 292 -9.28 17.69 14.99
C ARG A 292 -10.48 16.88 14.51
N SER A 293 -11.71 17.40 14.59
CA SER A 293 -12.89 16.72 14.06
C SER A 293 -12.81 16.57 12.54
N GLY A 294 -12.39 17.62 11.81
CA GLY A 294 -12.19 17.56 10.37
C GLY A 294 -11.14 16.52 9.95
N ALA A 295 -10.04 16.40 10.69
CA ALA A 295 -9.06 15.34 10.47
C ALA A 295 -9.61 13.94 10.76
N ILE A 296 -10.52 13.80 11.73
CA ILE A 296 -11.20 12.53 12.00
C ILE A 296 -12.09 12.16 10.80
N ASP A 297 -12.90 13.10 10.32
CA ASP A 297 -13.81 12.90 9.18
C ASP A 297 -13.07 12.64 7.86
N ALA A 298 -11.99 13.37 7.59
CA ALA A 298 -11.18 13.18 6.38
C ALA A 298 -10.55 11.78 6.33
N VAL A 299 -10.00 11.30 7.45
CA VAL A 299 -9.44 9.94 7.53
C VAL A 299 -10.55 8.89 7.49
N ARG A 300 -11.72 9.15 8.10
CA ARG A 300 -12.89 8.26 8.01
C ARG A 300 -13.35 8.10 6.55
N SER A 301 -13.43 9.19 5.80
CA SER A 301 -13.75 9.19 4.37
C SER A 301 -12.75 8.36 3.58
N LEU A 302 -11.45 8.57 3.83
CA LEU A 302 -10.39 7.79 3.20
C LEU A 302 -10.48 6.28 3.52
N CYS A 303 -10.87 5.90 4.75
CA CYS A 303 -11.06 4.50 5.13
C CYS A 303 -12.19 3.82 4.33
N ASN A 304 -13.22 4.57 3.93
CA ASN A 304 -14.35 4.06 3.16
C ASN A 304 -14.12 4.11 1.65
N HIS A 305 -13.04 4.75 1.20
CA HIS A 305 -12.74 4.92 -0.23
C HIS A 305 -11.91 3.74 -0.78
N GLN A 306 -12.48 3.00 -1.73
CA GLN A 306 -11.77 1.95 -2.45
C GLN A 306 -11.19 2.49 -3.76
N GLN A 307 -9.88 2.77 -3.78
CA GLN A 307 -9.22 3.20 -5.00
C GLN A 307 -9.28 2.10 -6.07
N PRO A 308 -9.63 2.45 -7.33
CA PRO A 308 -9.57 1.50 -8.41
C PRO A 308 -8.12 1.04 -8.60
N GLN A 309 -7.93 -0.27 -8.75
CA GLN A 309 -6.61 -0.80 -9.08
C GLN A 309 -6.24 -0.31 -10.48
N THR A 310 -5.48 0.78 -10.56
CA THR A 310 -4.85 1.18 -11.80
C THR A 310 -4.02 -0.01 -12.27
N ARG A 311 -4.36 -0.54 -13.45
CA ARG A 311 -3.53 -1.55 -14.09
C ARG A 311 -2.14 -0.91 -14.17
N ARG A 312 -1.13 -1.50 -13.52
CA ARG A 312 0.27 -1.14 -13.84
C ARG A 312 0.33 -1.20 -15.35
N ALA A 313 0.46 -0.03 -16.00
CA ALA A 313 0.59 0.05 -17.44
C ALA A 313 1.68 -0.96 -17.77
N CYS A 314 1.31 -2.02 -18.49
CA CYS A 314 2.29 -2.97 -18.98
C CYS A 314 3.22 -2.09 -19.80
N HIS A 315 4.47 -1.90 -19.34
CA HIS A 315 5.43 -1.04 -20.03
C HIS A 315 5.35 -1.42 -21.51
N ARG A 316 4.80 -0.51 -22.33
CA ARG A 316 4.93 -0.63 -23.77
C ARG A 316 6.45 -0.74 -23.96
N LYS A 317 6.92 -1.87 -24.49
CA LYS A 317 8.18 -1.84 -25.22
C LYS A 317 7.96 -0.74 -26.25
N ALA A 318 8.70 0.36 -26.11
CA ALA A 318 8.64 1.47 -27.04
C ALA A 318 8.95 0.91 -28.42
N ALA A 319 7.91 0.71 -29.23
CA ALA A 319 8.05 0.61 -30.66
C ALA A 319 7.72 2.02 -31.14
N CYS A 320 8.75 2.73 -31.61
CA CYS A 320 8.58 3.92 -32.43
C CYS A 320 7.58 3.59 -33.54
N LYS A 321 6.51 4.37 -33.64
CA LYS A 321 5.83 4.64 -34.90
C LYS A 321 5.29 6.06 -34.85
N ASP A 322 6.02 6.86 -35.62
CA ASP A 322 5.71 8.09 -36.33
C ASP A 322 4.29 8.66 -36.25
N VAL A 323 4.31 9.97 -36.14
CA VAL A 323 3.22 10.94 -36.20
C VAL A 323 2.40 10.73 -37.46
N ILE A 324 1.11 10.44 -37.30
CA ILE A 324 0.06 10.80 -38.26
C ILE A 324 -1.06 11.44 -37.44
N GLU A 325 -1.33 12.70 -37.74
CA GLU A 325 -2.31 13.55 -37.06
C GLU A 325 -3.75 13.00 -37.19
N PRO A 326 -4.59 13.12 -36.16
CA PRO A 326 -6.01 12.85 -36.28
C PRO A 326 -6.74 14.07 -36.82
N GLY A 327 -7.21 13.96 -38.06
CA GLY A 327 -8.14 14.89 -38.69
C GLY A 327 -9.44 15.01 -37.89
N SER A 328 -9.80 16.27 -37.65
CA SER A 328 -11.06 16.75 -37.09
C SER A 328 -12.25 16.27 -37.90
N HIS A 329 -13.19 15.57 -37.26
CA HIS A 329 -14.61 15.67 -37.60
C HIS A 329 -15.43 15.51 -36.32
N GLY A 330 -15.83 16.67 -35.78
CA GLY A 330 -16.89 16.75 -34.79
C GLY A 330 -18.22 16.35 -35.41
N THR A 331 -18.98 15.54 -34.68
CA THR A 331 -20.43 15.55 -34.79
C THR A 331 -20.98 15.77 -33.39
N GLU A 332 -21.41 17.00 -33.16
CA GLU A 332 -22.29 17.36 -32.07
C GLU A 332 -23.57 16.52 -32.17
N LYS A 333 -23.94 15.84 -31.09
CA LYS A 333 -25.33 15.48 -30.83
C LYS A 333 -25.69 15.91 -29.41
N THR A 334 -26.29 17.08 -29.38
CA THR A 334 -27.42 17.50 -28.54
C THR A 334 -27.80 16.59 -27.38
N ARG A 335 -27.70 17.17 -26.18
CA ARG A 335 -28.34 16.71 -24.94
C ARG A 335 -29.83 17.04 -25.02
N ASP A 336 -30.66 16.01 -24.98
CA ASP A 336 -31.84 15.85 -24.12
C ASP A 336 -32.79 14.85 -24.77
N GLU A 337 -32.89 13.66 -24.16
CA GLU A 337 -34.13 12.87 -24.10
C GLU A 337 -33.92 11.73 -23.10
N LYS A 338 -34.71 11.77 -22.01
CA LYS A 338 -34.79 10.73 -20.98
C LYS A 338 -35.42 9.47 -21.58
N ILE A 339 -34.61 8.61 -22.18
CA ILE A 339 -34.98 7.22 -22.46
C ILE A 339 -34.40 6.38 -21.32
N GLY A 340 -35.26 5.60 -20.65
CA GLY A 340 -34.86 4.67 -19.60
C GLY A 340 -33.98 3.56 -20.15
N TYR A 341 -32.69 3.83 -20.33
CA TYR A 341 -31.70 2.81 -20.62
C TYR A 341 -31.46 1.99 -19.35
N ASP A 342 -31.78 0.69 -19.42
CA ASP A 342 -31.39 -0.25 -18.39
C ASP A 342 -29.87 -0.25 -18.28
N LEU A 343 -29.34 0.36 -17.21
CA LEU A 343 -27.90 0.53 -17.01
C LEU A 343 -27.15 -0.81 -16.91
N PHE A 344 -27.85 -1.89 -16.57
CA PHE A 344 -27.28 -3.23 -16.39
C PHE A 344 -28.17 -4.30 -17.05
N PRO A 345 -28.17 -4.38 -18.39
CA PRO A 345 -28.99 -5.37 -19.09
C PRO A 345 -28.58 -6.79 -18.68
N THR A 346 -29.56 -7.68 -18.52
CA THR A 346 -29.31 -9.09 -18.15
C THR A 346 -28.36 -9.79 -19.13
N ARG A 347 -28.40 -9.42 -20.42
CA ARG A 347 -27.33 -9.78 -21.37
C ARG A 347 -26.23 -8.72 -21.34
N CYS A 348 -25.05 -9.12 -20.89
CA CYS A 348 -23.86 -8.27 -20.90
C CYS A 348 -23.18 -8.33 -22.28
N GLN A 349 -22.32 -7.35 -22.57
CA GLN A 349 -21.43 -7.46 -23.73
C GLN A 349 -20.44 -8.63 -23.54
N PRO A 350 -20.02 -9.31 -24.64
CA PRO A 350 -19.13 -10.48 -24.55
C PRO A 350 -17.75 -10.20 -23.91
N THR A 351 -17.40 -8.93 -23.77
CA THR A 351 -16.17 -8.39 -23.19
C THR A 351 -16.37 -7.77 -21.81
N GLN A 352 -17.56 -7.84 -21.21
CA GLN A 352 -17.85 -7.31 -19.87
C GLN A 352 -17.85 -8.40 -18.79
N CYS A 353 -17.52 -8.02 -17.55
CA CYS A 353 -17.44 -8.96 -16.43
C CYS A 353 -18.66 -8.83 -15.51
N ILE A 354 -19.44 -9.91 -15.35
CA ILE A 354 -20.60 -9.94 -14.44
C ILE A 354 -20.27 -9.57 -12.99
N PHE A 355 -19.06 -9.88 -12.51
CA PHE A 355 -18.62 -9.52 -11.17
C PHE A 355 -18.26 -8.04 -11.05
N CYS A 356 -17.75 -7.41 -12.12
CA CYS A 356 -17.50 -5.97 -12.12
C CYS A 356 -18.82 -5.21 -12.22
N ILE A 357 -19.75 -5.68 -13.07
CA ILE A 357 -21.09 -5.13 -13.20
C ILE A 357 -21.83 -5.18 -11.85
N GLY A 358 -21.71 -6.30 -11.14
CA GLY A 358 -22.30 -6.52 -9.82
C GLY A 358 -21.66 -5.79 -8.64
N ASP A 359 -20.51 -5.14 -8.84
CA ASP A 359 -19.77 -4.54 -7.74
C ASP A 359 -20.25 -3.11 -7.47
N GLU A 360 -21.17 -2.97 -6.52
CA GLU A 360 -21.74 -1.67 -6.12
C GLU A 360 -20.70 -0.70 -5.54
N THR A 361 -19.53 -1.21 -5.12
CA THR A 361 -18.45 -0.37 -4.59
C THR A 361 -17.65 0.35 -5.68
N LEU A 362 -17.85 -0.02 -6.96
CA LEU A 362 -17.17 0.60 -8.10
C LEU A 362 -18.03 1.69 -8.76
N PRO A 363 -17.42 2.79 -9.24
CA PRO A 363 -18.06 3.73 -10.15
C PRO A 363 -18.63 3.02 -11.40
N ILE A 364 -19.75 3.55 -11.94
CA ILE A 364 -20.47 2.96 -13.09
C ILE A 364 -19.53 2.72 -14.28
N GLU A 365 -18.62 3.66 -14.56
CA GLU A 365 -17.61 3.54 -15.63
C GLU A 365 -16.73 2.29 -15.50
N LEU A 366 -16.37 1.91 -14.27
CA LEU A 366 -15.54 0.74 -14.00
C LEU A 366 -16.36 -0.56 -13.96
N ARG A 367 -17.63 -0.47 -13.56
CA ARG A 367 -18.58 -1.59 -13.60
C ARG A 367 -18.87 -2.00 -15.05
N MET A 368 -19.04 -1.03 -15.93
CA MET A 368 -19.38 -1.20 -17.35
C MET A 368 -18.16 -1.31 -18.27
N ASN A 369 -16.94 -1.25 -17.72
CA ASN A 369 -15.71 -1.25 -18.51
C ASN A 369 -15.57 -2.53 -19.35
N GLU A 370 -15.31 -2.33 -20.63
CA GLU A 370 -15.10 -3.42 -21.59
C GLU A 370 -13.63 -3.84 -21.67
N PHE A 371 -13.41 -5.15 -21.73
CA PHE A 371 -12.07 -5.68 -21.96
C PHE A 371 -11.76 -5.64 -23.45
N ARG A 372 -10.52 -5.30 -23.79
CA ARG A 372 -10.03 -5.27 -25.19
C ARG A 372 -10.36 -6.54 -26.00
N ASN A 373 -10.41 -7.70 -25.35
CA ASN A 373 -10.76 -8.97 -25.96
C ASN A 373 -11.28 -9.99 -24.94
N ARG A 374 -11.91 -11.06 -25.44
CA ARG A 374 -12.49 -12.14 -24.63
C ARG A 374 -11.43 -12.87 -23.79
N ASP A 375 -10.22 -13.05 -24.30
CA ASP A 375 -9.11 -13.65 -23.54
C ASP A 375 -8.69 -12.80 -22.33
N GLY A 376 -8.70 -11.48 -22.49
CA GLY A 376 -8.44 -10.52 -21.43
C GLY A 376 -9.49 -10.62 -20.33
N LEU A 377 -10.77 -10.68 -20.72
CA LEU A 377 -11.89 -10.90 -19.81
C LEU A 377 -11.76 -12.25 -19.09
N LYS A 378 -11.55 -13.35 -19.81
CA LYS A 378 -11.43 -14.69 -19.23
C LYS A 378 -10.29 -14.78 -18.22
N ARG A 379 -9.14 -14.18 -18.52
CA ARG A 379 -7.99 -14.09 -17.60
C ARG A 379 -8.32 -13.27 -16.37
N HIS A 380 -9.00 -12.15 -16.53
CA HIS A 380 -9.46 -11.31 -15.43
C HIS A 380 -10.46 -12.06 -14.54
N PHE A 381 -11.49 -12.65 -15.14
CA PHE A 381 -12.52 -13.44 -14.47
C PHE A 381 -11.91 -14.56 -13.63
N LEU A 382 -11.01 -15.34 -14.21
CA LEU A 382 -10.33 -16.43 -13.52
C LEU A 382 -9.44 -15.94 -12.37
N ARG A 383 -8.61 -14.91 -12.61
CA ARG A 383 -7.57 -14.49 -11.66
C ARG A 383 -8.09 -13.57 -10.56
N LYS A 384 -9.04 -12.69 -10.87
CA LYS A 384 -9.58 -11.68 -9.95
C LYS A 384 -10.81 -12.18 -9.20
N HIS A 385 -11.65 -12.99 -9.83
CA HIS A 385 -12.91 -13.44 -9.24
C HIS A 385 -12.86 -14.92 -8.86
N LEU A 386 -12.79 -15.84 -9.84
CA LEU A 386 -12.97 -17.27 -9.57
C LEU A 386 -11.95 -17.86 -8.59
N ARG A 387 -10.68 -17.41 -8.63
CA ARG A 387 -9.63 -17.86 -7.68
C ARG A 387 -9.96 -17.55 -6.22
N HIS A 388 -10.81 -16.56 -5.97
CA HIS A 388 -11.17 -16.08 -4.64
C HIS A 388 -12.58 -16.54 -4.22
N LEU A 389 -13.24 -17.39 -5.00
CA LEU A 389 -14.51 -18.01 -4.61
C LEU A 389 -14.26 -19.13 -3.60
N SER A 390 -15.18 -19.23 -2.64
CA SER A 390 -15.19 -20.31 -1.66
C SER A 390 -15.68 -21.59 -2.35
N THR A 391 -14.92 -22.68 -2.27
CA THR A 391 -15.28 -23.97 -2.91
C THR A 391 -16.37 -24.76 -2.17
N ARG A 392 -16.78 -24.31 -0.97
CA ARG A 392 -17.70 -25.05 -0.08
C ARG A 392 -19.08 -24.40 0.10
N LYS A 393 -19.40 -23.34 -0.65
CA LYS A 393 -20.67 -22.62 -0.52
C LYS A 393 -21.27 -22.37 -1.89
N ALA A 394 -22.59 -22.47 -1.98
CA ALA A 394 -23.33 -22.01 -3.15
C ALA A 394 -23.04 -20.52 -3.38
N ILE A 395 -22.87 -20.16 -4.65
CA ILE A 395 -22.40 -18.85 -5.11
C ILE A 395 -23.59 -18.15 -5.76
N LYS A 396 -24.07 -17.07 -5.15
CA LYS A 396 -25.09 -16.20 -5.74
C LYS A 396 -24.53 -15.55 -7.01
N CYS A 397 -25.32 -15.48 -8.09
CA CYS A 397 -24.88 -14.77 -9.28
C CYS A 397 -24.66 -13.28 -8.93
N PRO A 398 -23.50 -12.70 -9.29
CA PRO A 398 -23.17 -11.33 -8.91
C PRO A 398 -23.92 -10.28 -9.73
N HIS A 399 -24.59 -10.65 -10.82
CA HIS A 399 -25.24 -9.69 -11.71
C HIS A 399 -26.49 -9.07 -11.05
N PRO A 400 -26.68 -7.74 -11.06
CA PRO A 400 -27.79 -7.07 -10.37
C PRO A 400 -29.18 -7.58 -10.76
N ARG A 401 -29.36 -7.98 -12.02
CA ARG A 401 -30.62 -8.52 -12.58
C ARG A 401 -30.78 -10.04 -12.48
N CYS A 402 -29.78 -10.75 -11.95
CA CYS A 402 -29.82 -12.21 -11.83
C CYS A 402 -29.41 -12.63 -10.42
N SER A 403 -29.66 -11.77 -9.43
CA SER A 403 -29.27 -12.03 -8.06
C SER A 403 -29.89 -13.32 -7.51
N ASP A 404 -31.05 -13.75 -7.97
CA ASP A 404 -31.81 -14.81 -7.29
C ASP A 404 -31.30 -16.23 -7.59
N GLU A 405 -30.35 -16.36 -8.53
CA GLU A 405 -29.76 -17.63 -8.95
C GLU A 405 -28.56 -18.03 -8.07
N TRP A 406 -28.58 -19.28 -7.58
CA TRP A 406 -27.52 -19.87 -6.76
C TRP A 406 -26.78 -20.97 -7.52
N LEU A 407 -25.46 -20.86 -7.56
CA LEU A 407 -24.58 -21.66 -8.40
C LEU A 407 -23.61 -22.44 -7.52
N GLU A 408 -23.64 -23.76 -7.59
CA GLU A 408 -22.93 -24.61 -6.64
C GLU A 408 -21.39 -24.46 -6.67
N HIS A 409 -20.82 -24.31 -7.86
CA HIS A 409 -19.36 -24.34 -8.06
C HIS A 409 -18.87 -23.29 -9.06
N ALA A 410 -17.58 -22.96 -9.01
CA ALA A 410 -16.95 -21.97 -9.90
C ALA A 410 -17.17 -22.26 -11.40
N ASN A 411 -17.27 -23.53 -11.79
CA ASN A 411 -17.59 -23.92 -13.17
C ASN A 411 -19.05 -23.62 -13.54
N HIS A 412 -20.00 -23.79 -12.61
CA HIS A 412 -21.40 -23.41 -12.81
C HIS A 412 -21.52 -21.90 -12.99
N VAL A 413 -20.77 -21.10 -12.22
CA VAL A 413 -20.70 -19.65 -12.41
C VAL A 413 -20.19 -19.26 -13.80
N ARG A 414 -19.13 -19.94 -14.28
CA ARG A 414 -18.61 -19.69 -15.61
C ARG A 414 -19.61 -20.05 -16.70
N ASN A 415 -20.29 -21.19 -16.56
CA ASN A 415 -21.28 -21.63 -17.54
C ASN A 415 -22.52 -20.74 -17.52
N HIS A 416 -23.01 -20.35 -16.34
CA HIS A 416 -24.12 -19.42 -16.16
C HIS A 416 -23.82 -18.04 -16.77
N ALA A 417 -22.61 -17.51 -16.57
CA ALA A 417 -22.19 -16.27 -17.23
C ALA A 417 -22.29 -16.39 -18.76
N ALA A 418 -21.86 -17.54 -19.31
CA ALA A 418 -21.88 -17.80 -20.74
C ALA A 418 -23.29 -17.92 -21.31
N THR A 419 -24.16 -18.68 -20.62
CA THR A 419 -25.49 -19.06 -21.12
C THR A 419 -26.55 -18.01 -20.85
N VAL A 420 -26.57 -17.43 -19.64
CA VAL A 420 -27.59 -16.46 -19.20
C VAL A 420 -27.19 -15.05 -19.57
N HIS A 421 -25.95 -14.67 -19.28
CA HIS A 421 -25.47 -13.29 -19.47
C HIS A 421 -24.80 -13.05 -20.82
N GLY A 422 -24.61 -14.08 -21.65
CA GLY A 422 -23.94 -13.96 -22.95
C GLY A 422 -22.47 -13.53 -22.85
N THR A 423 -21.88 -13.61 -21.65
CA THR A 423 -20.49 -13.20 -21.40
C THR A 423 -19.64 -14.35 -20.91
N ILE A 424 -18.40 -14.39 -21.41
CA ILE A 424 -17.39 -15.43 -21.20
C ILE A 424 -17.70 -16.76 -21.88
N THR A 425 -16.83 -17.13 -22.83
CA THR A 425 -16.38 -18.51 -23.08
C THR A 425 -14.88 -18.56 -23.00
#